data_AF-A0A352FSP9-F1
#
_entry.id   AF-A0A352FSP9-F1
#
_cell.length_a   1.000
_cell.length_b   1.000
_cell.length_c   1.000
_cell.angle_alpha   90.00
_cell.angle_beta   90.00
_cell.angle_gamma   90.00
#
_symmetry.space_group_name_H-M   'P 1'
#
loop_
_entity.id
_entity.type
_entity.pdbx_description
1 polymer ?
#
loop_
_entity_poly.entity_id
_entity_poly.type
_entity_poly.pdbx_seq_one_letter_code
_entity_poly.pdbx_strand_id
1 'polypeptide(L)'
;MSTSNPDPRLNLEIRCADSATEVFVIDGQFNLRDRGIGYLKTLLEPGIYKVKVRAGFETREQPVILRDKDQTIEISRFNFVSPAPLNQTSKTHEFQMDAASDGSRNVDLSDGQGSSIFIFVRDWTSDTPPAQVLPSYPNPGRGLSLRNIQGNVIADLTIQGKQSNQWEPWATCNVELNPGAYLLSLETPSGETLEQIIVASPGWQTQVFLLQRSYGEGPDSQRADLQGAAILMARQGQGFDPNNDTARLAELARLGLSNARRVLSDDVRQMLAHKFDNPMLGILAAHLLLLDKEPELGLLSIVIDNLRMLLPGSHPDVDALSLVLNPGAAHTFGVPPMLRKSWTLVVNATSKRPDIVPDQSLAAKIATHLWSSDPWLVWMKPKEIAPSDMESEQALGFESIPPPKLATNLEVALRARLHKPWEQSRVTSETSRGDSPFAAISKMTAARIKDDQPSSSLGLAPGLEAAERPNFARLGEEGIDKLVQSMNIPRKNLEGMIARLNTNPLDLDEI
;
A
#
# COMPACT_ATOMS: atom_id res chain seq x y z
N MET A 1 9.42 16.25 -59.48
CA MET A 1 9.25 16.22 -58.02
C MET A 1 8.02 15.37 -57.74
N SER A 2 8.19 14.15 -57.26
CA SER A 2 7.07 13.26 -56.93
C SER A 2 6.53 13.71 -55.57
N THR A 3 5.31 14.24 -55.55
CA THR A 3 4.58 14.54 -54.33
C THR A 3 4.19 13.21 -53.69
N SER A 4 5.00 12.73 -52.75
CA SER A 4 4.61 11.62 -51.87
C SER A 4 3.36 12.06 -51.13
N ASN A 5 2.23 11.45 -51.48
CA ASN A 5 1.00 11.56 -50.69
C ASN A 5 1.37 11.12 -49.26
N PRO A 6 1.06 11.89 -48.20
CA PRO A 6 1.33 11.43 -46.84
C PRO A 6 0.66 10.06 -46.67
N ASP A 7 1.44 9.06 -46.23
CA ASP A 7 0.91 7.72 -46.01
C ASP A 7 -0.33 7.82 -45.13
N PRO A 8 -1.44 7.16 -45.52
CA PRO A 8 -2.69 7.29 -44.80
C PRO A 8 -2.50 6.78 -43.38
N ARG A 9 -2.61 7.68 -42.40
CA ARG A 9 -2.67 7.29 -40.99
C ARG A 9 -3.99 6.58 -40.74
N LEU A 10 -3.92 5.44 -40.06
CA LEU A 10 -5.04 4.58 -39.73
C LEU A 10 -5.38 4.75 -38.25
N ASN A 11 -6.67 4.73 -37.90
CA ASN A 11 -7.10 4.70 -36.51
C ASN A 11 -6.91 3.30 -35.93
N LEU A 12 -6.27 3.25 -34.76
CA LEU A 12 -6.32 2.11 -33.86
C LEU A 12 -7.11 2.51 -32.62
N GLU A 13 -8.23 1.84 -32.39
CA GLU A 13 -9.08 1.99 -31.22
C GLU A 13 -8.99 0.74 -30.34
N ILE A 14 -8.75 0.92 -29.05
CA ILE A 14 -8.65 -0.17 -28.06
C ILE A 14 -9.61 0.15 -26.93
N ARG A 15 -10.51 -0.79 -26.64
CA ARG A 15 -11.53 -0.69 -25.59
C ARG A 15 -11.32 -1.83 -24.60
N CYS A 16 -11.28 -1.52 -23.31
CA CYS A 16 -11.09 -2.50 -22.26
C CYS A 16 -12.35 -2.64 -21.42
N ALA A 17 -12.69 -3.89 -21.09
CA ALA A 17 -13.87 -4.18 -20.27
C ALA A 17 -13.73 -3.69 -18.81
N ASP A 18 -12.49 -3.62 -18.30
CA ASP A 18 -12.19 -2.99 -17.01
C ASP A 18 -11.64 -1.56 -17.26
N SER A 19 -12.32 -0.54 -16.73
CA SER A 19 -11.99 0.88 -16.95
C SER A 19 -10.65 1.31 -16.32
N ALA A 20 -10.06 0.51 -15.43
CA ALA A 20 -8.73 0.74 -14.84
C ALA A 20 -7.59 -0.02 -15.58
N THR A 21 -7.85 -0.58 -16.76
CA THR A 21 -6.84 -1.32 -17.55
C THR A 21 -5.90 -0.36 -18.26
N GLU A 22 -4.60 -0.44 -17.99
CA GLU A 22 -3.59 0.33 -18.71
C GLU A 22 -3.39 -0.24 -20.13
N VAL A 23 -3.31 0.62 -21.14
CA VAL A 23 -3.12 0.27 -22.56
C VAL A 23 -1.85 0.94 -23.07
N PHE A 24 -1.00 0.17 -23.75
CA PHE A 24 0.23 0.65 -24.38
C PHE A 24 0.28 0.16 -25.83
N VAL A 25 0.56 1.07 -26.77
CA VAL A 25 0.81 0.75 -28.18
C VAL A 25 2.28 0.93 -28.47
N ILE A 26 2.94 -0.13 -28.94
CA ILE A 26 4.37 -0.19 -29.17
C ILE A 26 4.61 -0.55 -30.63
N ASP A 27 5.52 0.15 -31.34
CA ASP A 27 5.82 -0.15 -32.75
C ASP A 27 6.79 -1.34 -32.93
N GLY A 28 7.07 -1.69 -34.18
CA GLY A 28 8.03 -2.75 -34.53
C GLY A 28 9.49 -2.47 -34.14
N GLN A 29 9.82 -1.25 -33.73
CA GLN A 29 11.11 -0.84 -33.19
C GLN A 29 11.11 -0.74 -31.65
N PHE A 30 10.05 -1.22 -31.00
CA PHE A 30 9.85 -1.19 -29.55
C PHE A 30 9.72 0.22 -28.95
N ASN A 31 9.37 1.23 -29.74
CA ASN A 31 9.05 2.56 -29.24
C ASN A 31 7.60 2.59 -28.78
N LEU A 32 7.36 3.17 -27.60
CA LEU A 32 6.01 3.51 -27.15
C LEU A 32 5.46 4.61 -28.07
N ARG A 33 4.36 4.30 -28.77
CA ARG A 33 3.67 5.24 -29.65
C ARG A 33 2.54 5.97 -28.93
N ASP A 34 1.79 5.25 -28.12
CA ASP A 34 0.72 5.85 -27.34
C ASP A 34 0.38 5.02 -26.10
N ARG A 35 -0.35 5.63 -25.16
CA ARG A 35 -0.85 4.97 -23.95
C ARG A 35 -2.20 5.55 -23.51
N GLY A 36 -3.04 4.70 -22.93
CA GLY A 36 -4.35 5.07 -22.38
C GLY A 36 -4.74 4.21 -21.18
N ILE A 37 -5.91 4.47 -20.58
CA ILE A 37 -6.46 3.69 -19.47
C ILE A 37 -7.93 3.45 -19.75
N GLY A 38 -8.36 2.19 -19.76
CA GLY A 38 -9.72 1.75 -20.12
C GLY A 38 -10.04 1.89 -21.62
N TYR A 39 -9.53 2.94 -22.24
CA TYR A 39 -9.73 3.32 -23.62
C TYR A 39 -8.47 3.93 -24.22
N LEU A 40 -8.21 3.68 -25.50
CA LEU A 40 -7.18 4.37 -26.27
C LEU A 40 -7.61 4.47 -27.74
N LYS A 41 -7.56 5.69 -28.29
CA LYS A 41 -7.73 5.92 -29.73
C LYS A 41 -6.55 6.72 -30.25
N THR A 42 -5.86 6.17 -31.25
CA THR A 42 -4.62 6.75 -31.76
C THR A 42 -4.51 6.61 -33.28
N LEU A 43 -3.78 7.54 -33.91
CA LEU A 43 -3.55 7.57 -35.36
C LEU A 43 -2.12 7.11 -35.66
N LEU A 44 -1.98 6.04 -36.43
CA LEU A 44 -0.72 5.33 -36.65
C LEU A 44 -0.46 5.11 -38.13
N GLU A 45 0.82 5.04 -38.51
CA GLU A 45 1.21 4.64 -39.87
C GLU A 45 0.94 3.14 -40.08
N PRO A 46 0.73 2.68 -41.33
CA PRO A 46 0.69 1.26 -41.63
C PRO A 46 1.96 0.56 -41.11
N GLY A 47 1.79 -0.55 -40.38
CA GLY A 47 2.88 -1.21 -39.70
C GLY A 47 2.44 -2.32 -38.75
N ILE A 48 3.42 -2.92 -38.10
CA ILE A 48 3.22 -3.93 -37.07
C ILE A 48 3.39 -3.24 -35.71
N TYR A 49 2.38 -3.42 -34.87
CA TYR A 49 2.33 -2.90 -33.51
C TYR A 49 2.14 -4.04 -32.51
N LYS A 50 2.54 -3.81 -31.28
CA LYS A 50 2.19 -4.61 -30.12
C LYS A 50 1.26 -3.77 -29.25
N VAL A 51 0.07 -4.30 -28.99
CA VAL A 51 -0.82 -3.80 -27.95
C VAL A 51 -0.53 -4.58 -26.68
N LYS A 52 -0.03 -3.87 -25.67
CA LYS A 52 0.19 -4.40 -24.33
C LYS A 52 -0.86 -3.80 -23.40
N VAL A 53 -1.53 -4.65 -22.65
CA VAL A 53 -2.56 -4.25 -21.69
C VAL A 53 -2.26 -4.84 -20.31
N ARG A 54 -2.57 -4.08 -19.25
CA ARG A 54 -2.27 -4.46 -17.87
C ARG A 54 -3.42 -4.10 -16.93
N ALA A 55 -3.82 -5.03 -16.07
CA ALA A 55 -4.78 -4.80 -14.99
C ALA A 55 -4.31 -5.52 -13.72
N GLY A 56 -4.21 -4.80 -12.60
CA GLY A 56 -3.56 -5.35 -11.41
C GLY A 56 -2.11 -5.76 -11.73
N PHE A 57 -1.72 -6.99 -11.41
CA PHE A 57 -0.41 -7.55 -11.77
C PHE A 57 -0.40 -8.27 -13.12
N GLU A 58 -1.57 -8.50 -13.72
CA GLU A 58 -1.71 -9.28 -14.94
C GLU A 58 -1.40 -8.44 -16.18
N THR A 59 -0.74 -9.06 -17.16
CA THR A 59 -0.37 -8.45 -18.44
C THR A 59 -0.76 -9.36 -19.59
N ARG A 60 -1.36 -8.80 -20.64
CA ARG A 60 -1.57 -9.48 -21.93
C ARG A 60 -0.92 -8.66 -23.04
N GLU A 61 -0.35 -9.34 -24.02
CA GLU A 61 0.26 -8.71 -25.19
C GLU A 61 -0.30 -9.36 -26.44
N GLN A 62 -0.66 -8.56 -27.45
CA GLN A 62 -1.08 -9.07 -28.75
C GLN A 62 -0.49 -8.25 -29.90
N PRO A 63 -0.04 -8.90 -30.99
CA PRO A 63 0.39 -8.20 -32.19
C PRO A 63 -0.82 -7.68 -32.98
N VAL A 64 -0.67 -6.51 -33.59
CA VAL A 64 -1.66 -5.83 -34.41
C VAL A 64 -1.00 -5.39 -35.70
N ILE A 65 -1.60 -5.70 -36.84
CA ILE A 65 -1.05 -5.32 -38.15
C ILE A 65 -2.01 -4.32 -38.79
N LEU A 66 -1.59 -3.05 -38.85
CA LEU A 66 -2.31 -1.99 -39.55
C LEU A 66 -1.81 -1.93 -41.00
N ARG A 67 -2.67 -2.19 -41.98
CA ARG A 67 -2.29 -2.21 -43.41
C ARG A 67 -2.95 -1.08 -44.19
N ASP A 68 -4.27 -1.12 -44.25
CA ASP A 68 -5.07 -0.31 -45.19
C ASP A 68 -6.41 0.16 -44.62
N LYS A 69 -6.74 -0.24 -43.37
CA LYS A 69 -7.98 0.14 -42.70
C LYS A 69 -7.80 0.33 -41.21
N ASP A 70 -8.67 1.16 -40.65
CA ASP A 70 -8.83 1.35 -39.21
C ASP A 70 -9.15 0.00 -38.53
N GLN A 71 -8.73 -0.13 -37.28
CA GLN A 71 -8.97 -1.32 -36.46
C GLN A 71 -9.47 -0.95 -35.08
N THR A 72 -10.44 -1.74 -34.60
CA THR A 72 -10.93 -1.69 -33.22
C THR A 72 -10.62 -3.01 -32.54
N ILE A 73 -10.12 -2.93 -31.32
CA ILE A 73 -9.72 -4.06 -30.49
C ILE A 73 -10.50 -4.00 -29.18
N GLU A 74 -11.20 -5.09 -28.88
CA GLU A 74 -11.89 -5.28 -27.61
C GLU A 74 -11.04 -6.17 -26.69
N ILE A 75 -10.77 -5.68 -25.49
CA ILE A 75 -9.99 -6.38 -24.47
C ILE A 75 -10.94 -6.88 -23.39
N SER A 76 -11.03 -8.21 -23.26
CA SER A 76 -11.83 -8.85 -22.23
C SER A 76 -11.28 -8.61 -20.83
N ARG A 77 -12.16 -8.77 -19.81
CA ARG A 77 -11.79 -8.62 -18.40
C ARG A 77 -10.61 -9.51 -18.01
N PHE A 78 -9.80 -9.02 -17.09
CA PHE A 78 -8.63 -9.73 -16.58
C PHE A 78 -8.96 -10.54 -15.34
N ASN A 79 -8.45 -11.77 -15.25
CA ASN A 79 -8.50 -12.54 -14.02
C ASN A 79 -7.27 -12.17 -13.18
N PHE A 80 -7.34 -11.08 -12.41
CA PHE A 80 -6.26 -10.65 -11.52
C PHE A 80 -6.44 -11.22 -10.11
N VAL A 81 -5.36 -11.36 -9.35
CA VAL A 81 -5.41 -11.90 -7.98
C VAL A 81 -6.02 -10.87 -7.03
N SER A 82 -7.05 -11.27 -6.27
CA SER A 82 -7.62 -10.47 -5.17
C SER A 82 -7.83 -11.32 -3.91
N PRO A 83 -7.59 -10.77 -2.70
CA PRO A 83 -8.05 -11.41 -1.48
C PRO A 83 -9.58 -11.54 -1.39
N ALA A 84 -10.31 -10.54 -1.90
CA ALA A 84 -11.76 -10.62 -1.98
C ALA A 84 -12.15 -11.66 -3.05
N PRO A 85 -13.02 -12.62 -2.74
CA PRO A 85 -13.47 -13.61 -3.71
C PRO A 85 -14.48 -12.96 -4.67
N LEU A 86 -13.97 -12.13 -5.58
CA LEU A 86 -14.76 -11.42 -6.58
C LEU A 86 -14.94 -12.31 -7.81
N ASN A 87 -16.05 -12.13 -8.52
CA ASN A 87 -16.22 -12.82 -9.79
C ASN A 87 -15.16 -12.35 -10.81
N GLN A 88 -14.70 -13.29 -11.64
CA GLN A 88 -13.68 -13.04 -12.67
C GLN A 88 -12.36 -12.47 -12.12
N THR A 89 -12.00 -12.80 -10.88
CA THR A 89 -10.62 -12.67 -10.38
C THR A 89 -9.92 -14.03 -10.47
N SER A 90 -8.59 -14.04 -10.46
CA SER A 90 -7.85 -15.29 -10.29
C SER A 90 -7.78 -15.66 -8.81
N LYS A 91 -7.48 -16.93 -8.55
CA LYS A 91 -7.43 -17.47 -7.19
C LYS A 91 -8.73 -17.30 -6.42
N THR A 92 -9.87 -17.70 -6.98
CA THR A 92 -11.16 -17.68 -6.29
C THR A 92 -12.03 -18.85 -6.75
N HIS A 93 -12.89 -19.36 -5.88
CA HIS A 93 -13.92 -20.35 -6.22
C HIS A 93 -15.31 -19.88 -5.80
N GLU A 94 -16.34 -20.39 -6.46
CA GLU A 94 -17.76 -20.07 -6.19
C GLU A 94 -18.13 -20.27 -4.71
N PHE A 95 -17.69 -21.36 -4.08
CA PHE A 95 -17.98 -21.62 -2.67
C PHE A 95 -17.35 -20.60 -1.71
N GLN A 96 -16.23 -19.97 -2.08
CA GLN A 96 -15.64 -18.87 -1.30
C GLN A 96 -16.44 -17.59 -1.50
N MET A 97 -16.95 -17.35 -2.71
CA MET A 97 -17.85 -16.23 -3.00
C MET A 97 -19.13 -16.35 -2.18
N ASP A 98 -19.75 -17.53 -2.18
CA ASP A 98 -20.96 -17.83 -1.42
C ASP A 98 -20.71 -17.68 0.09
N ALA A 99 -19.64 -18.27 0.61
CA ALA A 99 -19.28 -18.14 2.03
C ALA A 99 -19.04 -16.69 2.45
N ALA A 100 -18.38 -15.89 1.61
CA ALA A 100 -18.17 -14.47 1.87
C ALA A 100 -19.49 -13.69 1.84
N SER A 101 -20.33 -13.98 0.85
CA SER A 101 -21.63 -13.34 0.68
C SER A 101 -22.56 -13.65 1.86
N ASP A 102 -22.66 -14.92 2.26
CA ASP A 102 -23.47 -15.36 3.38
C ASP A 102 -22.91 -14.88 4.72
N GLY A 103 -21.61 -15.05 4.95
CA GLY A 103 -20.95 -14.62 6.18
C GLY A 103 -21.12 -13.12 6.44
N SER A 104 -21.04 -12.29 5.39
CA SER A 104 -21.19 -10.85 5.50
C SER A 104 -22.62 -10.39 5.86
N ARG A 105 -23.64 -11.22 5.65
CA ARG A 105 -25.05 -10.88 5.95
C ARG A 105 -25.53 -11.42 7.29
N ASN A 106 -24.80 -12.38 7.85
CA ASN A 106 -25.15 -13.00 9.12
C ASN A 106 -24.23 -12.44 10.20
N VAL A 107 -24.80 -11.84 11.25
CA VAL A 107 -24.02 -11.34 12.39
C VAL A 107 -23.60 -12.52 13.26
N ASP A 108 -22.30 -12.62 13.52
CA ASP A 108 -21.73 -13.67 14.39
C ASP A 108 -21.57 -13.18 15.84
N LEU A 109 -21.32 -11.87 16.01
CA LEU A 109 -21.14 -11.22 17.31
C LEU A 109 -21.68 -9.79 17.27
N SER A 110 -22.27 -9.33 18.37
CA SER A 110 -22.66 -7.93 18.55
C SER A 110 -21.95 -7.34 19.77
N ASP A 111 -21.10 -6.33 19.53
CA ASP A 111 -20.39 -5.52 20.54
C ASP A 111 -20.64 -4.01 20.30
N GLY A 112 -21.84 -3.68 19.83
CA GLY A 112 -22.27 -2.32 19.54
C GLY A 112 -23.33 -2.27 18.45
N GLN A 113 -23.62 -1.07 17.96
CA GLN A 113 -24.68 -0.84 16.97
C GLN A 113 -24.34 0.29 16.00
N GLY A 114 -24.97 0.27 14.82
CA GLY A 114 -24.89 1.34 13.82
C GLY A 114 -23.72 1.23 12.84
N SER A 115 -22.88 0.21 12.97
CA SER A 115 -21.88 -0.18 11.98
C SER A 115 -21.53 -1.66 12.16
N SER A 116 -20.79 -2.24 11.21
CA SER A 116 -20.23 -3.57 11.40
C SER A 116 -18.89 -3.74 10.68
N ILE A 117 -18.08 -4.68 11.16
CA ILE A 117 -16.86 -5.12 10.49
C ILE A 117 -17.02 -6.59 10.13
N PHE A 118 -16.90 -6.90 8.84
CA PHE A 118 -16.85 -8.27 8.34
C PHE A 118 -15.41 -8.64 7.99
N ILE A 119 -14.93 -9.76 8.48
CA ILE A 119 -13.58 -10.26 8.22
C ILE A 119 -13.70 -11.63 7.56
N PHE A 120 -13.01 -11.81 6.44
CA PHE A 120 -12.96 -13.04 5.67
C PHE A 120 -11.52 -13.40 5.39
N VAL A 121 -11.06 -14.54 5.88
CA VAL A 121 -9.71 -15.07 5.62
C VAL A 121 -9.84 -16.36 4.83
N ARG A 122 -9.03 -16.53 3.80
CA ARG A 122 -8.99 -17.77 3.02
C ARG A 122 -7.59 -18.13 2.59
N ASP A 123 -7.41 -19.42 2.34
CA ASP A 123 -6.27 -19.92 1.61
C ASP A 123 -6.61 -20.09 0.12
N TRP A 124 -5.58 -20.19 -0.71
CA TRP A 124 -5.71 -20.60 -2.10
C TRP A 124 -4.54 -21.51 -2.47
N THR A 125 -4.86 -22.72 -2.94
CA THR A 125 -3.84 -23.73 -3.26
C THR A 125 -3.83 -24.09 -4.74
N SER A 126 -4.97 -24.32 -5.37
CA SER A 126 -5.05 -24.72 -6.78
C SER A 126 -6.46 -24.59 -7.37
N ASP A 127 -6.55 -24.54 -8.70
CA ASP A 127 -7.84 -24.53 -9.40
C ASP A 127 -8.61 -25.86 -9.27
N THR A 128 -7.91 -26.97 -8.99
CA THR A 128 -8.52 -28.30 -8.86
C THR A 128 -8.39 -28.83 -7.43
N PRO A 129 -9.40 -29.58 -6.94
CA PRO A 129 -9.30 -30.29 -5.67
C PRO A 129 -8.14 -31.29 -5.70
N PRO A 130 -7.37 -31.43 -4.61
CA PRO A 130 -6.37 -32.48 -4.52
C PRO A 130 -7.04 -33.86 -4.62
N ALA A 131 -6.40 -34.78 -5.35
CA ALA A 131 -6.90 -36.15 -5.53
C ALA A 131 -7.00 -36.94 -4.20
N GLN A 132 -6.33 -36.47 -3.15
CA GLN A 132 -6.40 -37.01 -1.80
C GLN A 132 -6.84 -35.90 -0.84
N VAL A 133 -7.82 -36.22 0.00
CA VAL A 133 -8.24 -35.34 1.10
C VAL A 133 -7.08 -35.26 2.10
N LEU A 134 -6.41 -34.11 2.16
CA LEU A 134 -5.42 -33.86 3.20
C LEU A 134 -6.10 -33.88 4.58
N PRO A 135 -5.41 -34.36 5.64
CA PRO A 135 -5.90 -34.18 7.00
C PRO A 135 -6.13 -32.68 7.26
N SER A 136 -7.27 -32.36 7.90
CA SER A 136 -7.81 -31.01 8.17
C SER A 136 -6.81 -29.88 8.00
N TYR A 137 -7.10 -28.95 7.09
CA TYR A 137 -6.30 -27.74 6.96
C TYR A 137 -6.38 -26.91 8.26
N PRO A 138 -5.31 -26.18 8.64
CA PRO A 138 -5.34 -25.25 9.76
C PRO A 138 -6.40 -24.16 9.53
N ASN A 139 -7.04 -23.68 10.60
CA ASN A 139 -7.96 -22.55 10.51
C ASN A 139 -7.24 -21.30 9.94
N PRO A 140 -7.69 -20.72 8.82
CA PRO A 140 -7.04 -19.56 8.21
C PRO A 140 -7.05 -18.31 9.09
N GLY A 141 -8.04 -18.19 9.98
CA GLY A 141 -8.18 -17.12 10.97
C GLY A 141 -7.28 -17.27 12.20
N ARG A 142 -6.42 -18.31 12.27
CA ARG A 142 -5.52 -18.53 13.41
C ARG A 142 -4.67 -17.31 13.72
N GLY A 143 -4.72 -16.86 14.97
CA GLY A 143 -3.96 -15.73 15.48
C GLY A 143 -4.51 -14.36 15.06
N LEU A 144 -5.64 -14.31 14.35
CA LEU A 144 -6.30 -13.08 13.92
C LEU A 144 -7.43 -12.71 14.88
N SER A 145 -7.39 -11.48 15.38
CA SER A 145 -8.38 -10.95 16.32
C SER A 145 -8.76 -9.52 15.98
N LEU A 146 -10.03 -9.19 16.17
CA LEU A 146 -10.54 -7.82 16.20
C LEU A 146 -10.54 -7.33 17.64
N ARG A 147 -10.01 -6.13 17.85
CA ARG A 147 -9.83 -5.51 19.16
C ARG A 147 -10.36 -4.09 19.16
N ASN A 148 -10.77 -3.62 20.33
CA ASN A 148 -11.03 -2.19 20.51
C ASN A 148 -9.71 -1.40 20.53
N ILE A 149 -9.77 -0.07 20.51
CA ILE A 149 -8.57 0.77 20.47
C ILE A 149 -7.72 0.70 21.76
N GLN A 150 -8.28 0.18 22.85
CA GLN A 150 -7.56 -0.11 24.09
C GLN A 150 -6.83 -1.47 24.06
N GLY A 151 -7.02 -2.28 23.02
CA GLY A 151 -6.38 -3.58 22.83
C GLY A 151 -7.16 -4.78 23.38
N ASN A 152 -8.36 -4.56 23.95
CA ASN A 152 -9.22 -5.66 24.41
C ASN A 152 -9.77 -6.43 23.21
N VAL A 153 -9.76 -7.76 23.29
CA VAL A 153 -10.31 -8.64 22.25
C VAL A 153 -11.84 -8.51 22.23
N ILE A 154 -12.37 -8.19 21.06
CA ILE A 154 -13.79 -8.23 20.75
C ILE A 154 -14.12 -9.57 20.10
N ALA A 155 -13.36 -9.91 19.06
CA ALA A 155 -13.53 -11.17 18.32
C ALA A 155 -12.19 -11.87 18.07
N ASP A 156 -12.13 -13.18 18.30
CA ASP A 156 -11.04 -14.06 17.86
C ASP A 156 -11.58 -14.99 16.76
N LEU A 157 -11.03 -14.88 15.55
CA LEU A 157 -11.53 -15.63 14.39
C LEU A 157 -11.29 -17.13 14.50
N THR A 158 -10.37 -17.56 15.37
CA THR A 158 -10.13 -18.98 15.64
C THR A 158 -11.27 -19.60 16.45
N ILE A 159 -11.84 -18.81 17.37
CA ILE A 159 -12.80 -19.29 18.38
C ILE A 159 -14.24 -18.99 17.96
N GLN A 160 -14.49 -17.77 17.49
CA GLN A 160 -15.83 -17.25 17.21
C GLN A 160 -16.16 -17.23 15.72
N GLY A 161 -15.16 -17.39 14.85
CA GLY A 161 -15.37 -17.40 13.41
C GLY A 161 -16.06 -18.67 12.93
N LYS A 162 -16.93 -18.53 11.92
CA LYS A 162 -17.36 -19.66 11.09
C LYS A 162 -16.19 -20.07 10.22
N GLN A 163 -16.03 -21.36 9.96
CA GLN A 163 -14.92 -21.86 9.17
C GLN A 163 -15.31 -23.06 8.32
N SER A 164 -14.60 -23.24 7.22
CA SER A 164 -14.51 -24.50 6.50
C SER A 164 -13.06 -24.95 6.47
N ASN A 165 -12.82 -26.18 6.90
CA ASN A 165 -11.49 -26.81 6.85
C ASN A 165 -11.37 -27.79 5.67
N GLN A 166 -12.32 -27.72 4.74
CA GLN A 166 -12.29 -28.51 3.51
C GLN A 166 -11.37 -27.83 2.48
N TRP A 167 -11.27 -28.39 1.27
CA TRP A 167 -10.42 -27.86 0.19
C TRP A 167 -10.57 -26.34 0.06
N GLU A 168 -9.43 -25.66 0.11
CA GLU A 168 -9.30 -24.20 0.25
C GLU A 168 -10.03 -23.63 1.46
N PRO A 169 -9.44 -23.82 2.65
CA PRO A 169 -10.07 -23.44 3.89
C PRO A 169 -10.35 -21.94 3.93
N TRP A 170 -11.39 -21.58 4.66
CA TRP A 170 -11.74 -20.19 4.93
C TRP A 170 -12.28 -20.03 6.35
N ALA A 171 -12.20 -18.82 6.88
CA ALA A 171 -12.79 -18.40 8.14
C ALA A 171 -13.45 -17.02 7.99
N THR A 172 -14.61 -16.83 8.61
CA THR A 172 -15.36 -15.58 8.56
C THR A 172 -15.83 -15.14 9.94
N CYS A 173 -15.88 -13.85 10.18
CA CYS A 173 -16.53 -13.28 11.36
C CYS A 173 -17.13 -11.91 11.02
N ASN A 174 -18.42 -11.75 11.24
CA ASN A 174 -19.13 -10.48 11.09
C ASN A 174 -19.53 -9.95 12.47
N VAL A 175 -19.02 -8.77 12.81
CA VAL A 175 -19.17 -8.17 14.13
C VAL A 175 -19.91 -6.84 14.02
N GLU A 176 -21.06 -6.72 14.69
CA GLU A 176 -21.75 -5.44 14.87
C GLU A 176 -21.07 -4.60 15.95
N LEU A 177 -20.88 -3.32 15.66
CA LEU A 177 -20.02 -2.43 16.42
C LEU A 177 -20.59 -1.01 16.46
N ASN A 178 -20.19 -0.26 17.49
CA ASN A 178 -20.37 1.18 17.47
C ASN A 178 -19.42 1.81 16.43
N PRO A 179 -19.83 2.87 15.71
CA PRO A 179 -18.92 3.54 14.79
C PRO A 179 -17.66 4.03 15.50
N GLY A 180 -16.50 3.83 14.87
CA GLY A 180 -15.20 4.14 15.47
C GLY A 180 -14.05 3.39 14.82
N ALA A 181 -12.86 3.54 15.41
CA ALA A 181 -11.67 2.84 14.98
C ALA A 181 -11.39 1.60 15.84
N TYR A 182 -11.02 0.52 15.17
CA TYR A 182 -10.73 -0.78 15.76
C TYR A 182 -9.37 -1.27 15.29
N LEU A 183 -8.80 -2.22 16.04
CA LEU A 183 -7.52 -2.85 15.73
C LEU A 183 -7.77 -4.25 15.18
N LEU A 184 -7.27 -4.50 13.97
CA LEU A 184 -7.12 -5.87 13.48
C LEU A 184 -5.70 -6.34 13.80
N SER A 185 -5.60 -7.34 14.67
CA SER A 185 -4.35 -7.81 15.27
C SER A 185 -4.06 -9.25 14.84
N LEU A 186 -2.86 -9.48 14.34
CA LEU A 186 -2.36 -10.78 13.90
C LEU A 186 -1.12 -11.19 14.71
N GLU A 187 -1.20 -12.35 15.36
CA GLU A 187 -0.04 -13.02 15.94
C GLU A 187 0.68 -13.88 14.88
N THR A 188 1.93 -13.57 14.60
CA THR A 188 2.78 -14.31 13.68
C THR A 188 3.34 -15.58 14.34
N PRO A 189 3.83 -16.57 13.56
CA PRO A 189 4.49 -17.75 14.13
C PRO A 189 5.74 -17.44 14.97
N SER A 190 6.38 -16.29 14.72
CA SER A 190 7.53 -15.79 15.50
C SER A 190 7.14 -15.19 16.87
N GLY A 191 5.84 -15.11 17.17
CA GLY A 191 5.31 -14.45 18.38
C GLY A 191 5.29 -12.92 18.28
N GLU A 192 5.54 -12.35 17.11
CA GLU A 192 5.36 -10.92 16.86
C GLU A 192 3.88 -10.64 16.60
N THR A 193 3.41 -9.46 16.98
CA THR A 193 2.03 -9.04 16.69
C THR A 193 2.06 -7.92 15.67
N LEU A 194 1.33 -8.09 14.57
CA LEU A 194 1.09 -7.06 13.57
C LEU A 194 -0.31 -6.48 13.77
N GLU A 195 -0.45 -5.18 13.66
CA GLU A 195 -1.72 -4.47 13.84
C GLU A 195 -1.97 -3.51 12.68
N GLN A 196 -3.26 -3.30 12.36
CA GLN A 196 -3.73 -2.22 11.50
C GLN A 196 -5.04 -1.64 12.01
N ILE A 197 -5.33 -0.38 11.68
CA ILE A 197 -6.64 0.23 11.95
C ILE A 197 -7.66 -0.26 10.93
N ILE A 198 -8.84 -0.61 11.41
CA ILE A 198 -10.07 -0.76 10.61
C ILE A 198 -11.11 0.22 11.15
N VAL A 199 -11.70 1.02 10.27
CA VAL A 199 -12.71 2.01 10.64
C VAL A 199 -14.10 1.44 10.41
N ALA A 200 -14.93 1.37 11.46
CA ALA A 200 -16.35 1.08 11.36
C ALA A 200 -17.10 2.40 11.20
N SER A 201 -17.71 2.64 10.04
CA SER A 201 -18.40 3.89 9.73
C SER A 201 -19.91 3.79 9.92
N PRO A 202 -20.62 4.85 10.36
CA PRO A 202 -22.06 4.80 10.62
C PRO A 202 -22.87 4.39 9.38
N GLY A 203 -23.73 3.38 9.50
CA GLY A 203 -24.58 2.88 8.41
C GLY A 203 -23.83 2.06 7.35
N TRP A 204 -22.57 1.70 7.62
CA TRP A 204 -21.73 0.91 6.73
C TRP A 204 -21.23 -0.36 7.39
N GLN A 205 -21.00 -1.36 6.56
CA GLN A 205 -20.18 -2.51 6.88
C GLN A 205 -18.81 -2.36 6.20
N THR A 206 -17.75 -2.35 6.98
CA THR A 206 -16.37 -2.43 6.47
C THR A 206 -16.01 -3.90 6.30
N GLN A 207 -15.61 -4.29 5.10
CA GLN A 207 -15.37 -5.68 4.72
C GLN A 207 -13.88 -5.89 4.47
N VAL A 208 -13.24 -6.76 5.24
CA VAL A 208 -11.81 -7.03 5.21
C VAL A 208 -11.58 -8.45 4.70
N PHE A 209 -10.97 -8.57 3.53
CA PHE A 209 -10.63 -9.84 2.90
C PHE A 209 -9.12 -10.07 2.94
N LEU A 210 -8.72 -11.28 3.35
CA LEU A 210 -7.34 -11.63 3.60
C LEU A 210 -7.03 -12.98 2.94
N LEU A 211 -5.95 -13.03 2.16
CA LEU A 211 -5.31 -14.29 1.78
C LEU A 211 -4.31 -14.69 2.86
N GLN A 212 -4.07 -15.98 3.00
CA GLN A 212 -2.93 -16.43 3.78
C GLN A 212 -1.61 -16.18 3.03
N ARG A 213 -0.57 -15.93 3.80
CA ARG A 213 0.82 -15.93 3.33
C ARG A 213 1.73 -16.59 4.36
N SER A 214 2.90 -17.01 3.88
CA SER A 214 3.95 -17.56 4.73
C SER A 214 4.68 -16.45 5.51
N TYR A 215 4.87 -16.66 6.81
CA TYR A 215 5.71 -15.84 7.70
C TYR A 215 6.97 -16.57 8.17
N GLY A 216 7.34 -17.68 7.53
CA GLY A 216 8.48 -18.51 7.90
C GLY A 216 8.51 -19.84 7.14
N GLU A 217 9.42 -20.72 7.49
CA GLU A 217 9.48 -22.05 6.86
C GLU A 217 8.45 -23.01 7.48
N GLY A 218 7.93 -23.91 6.65
CA GLY A 218 7.02 -24.98 7.06
C GLY A 218 5.52 -24.66 6.93
N PRO A 219 4.65 -25.67 7.05
CA PRO A 219 3.22 -25.53 6.83
C PRO A 219 2.51 -24.69 7.91
N ASP A 220 3.03 -24.66 9.14
CA ASP A 220 2.48 -23.88 10.25
C ASP A 220 2.76 -22.38 10.17
N SER A 221 3.51 -21.94 9.15
CA SER A 221 3.90 -20.54 9.00
C SER A 221 2.85 -19.66 8.33
N GLN A 222 1.78 -20.27 7.79
CA GLN A 222 0.71 -19.55 7.09
C GLN A 222 -0.15 -18.73 8.06
N ARG A 223 -0.31 -17.44 7.78
CA ARG A 223 -1.17 -16.52 8.53
C ARG A 223 -1.83 -15.53 7.57
N ALA A 224 -2.91 -14.89 8.00
CA ALA A 224 -3.58 -13.85 7.23
C ALA A 224 -2.62 -12.73 6.83
N ASP A 225 -2.70 -12.23 5.59
CA ASP A 225 -1.84 -11.16 5.09
C ASP A 225 -2.49 -9.79 5.26
N LEU A 226 -2.22 -9.12 6.39
CA LEU A 226 -2.74 -7.77 6.65
C LEU A 226 -2.30 -6.75 5.58
N GLN A 227 -1.11 -6.91 5.00
CA GLN A 227 -0.57 -5.97 4.00
C GLN A 227 -1.27 -6.13 2.65
N GLY A 228 -1.55 -7.38 2.28
CA GLY A 228 -2.21 -7.76 1.05
C GLY A 228 -3.71 -7.52 1.05
N ALA A 229 -4.31 -7.19 2.20
CA ALA A 229 -5.76 -7.12 2.41
C ALA A 229 -6.52 -6.36 1.31
N ALA A 230 -7.74 -6.80 1.01
CA ALA A 230 -8.72 -6.00 0.29
C ALA A 230 -9.74 -5.47 1.31
N ILE A 231 -9.82 -4.15 1.44
CA ILE A 231 -10.79 -3.49 2.32
C ILE A 231 -11.83 -2.80 1.46
N LEU A 232 -13.06 -3.27 1.56
CA LEU A 232 -14.23 -2.81 0.82
C LEU A 232 -15.28 -2.27 1.81
N MET A 233 -16.31 -1.63 1.27
CA MET A 233 -17.45 -1.17 2.07
C MET A 233 -18.75 -1.44 1.34
N ALA A 234 -19.76 -1.86 2.11
CA ALA A 234 -21.13 -1.99 1.66
C ALA A 234 -22.07 -1.31 2.64
N ARG A 235 -23.25 -0.88 2.19
CA ARG A 235 -24.26 -0.37 3.12
C ARG A 235 -24.64 -1.47 4.11
N GLN A 236 -24.89 -1.08 5.35
CA GLN A 236 -25.28 -2.04 6.39
C GLN A 236 -26.48 -2.88 5.94
N GLY A 237 -26.39 -4.21 6.13
CA GLY A 237 -27.41 -5.17 5.72
C GLY A 237 -27.33 -5.65 4.26
N GLN A 238 -26.56 -5.00 3.37
CA GLN A 238 -26.40 -5.48 1.98
C GLN A 238 -25.44 -6.68 1.89
N GLY A 239 -24.40 -6.69 2.73
CA GLY A 239 -23.33 -7.69 2.68
C GLY A 239 -22.41 -7.53 1.47
N PHE A 240 -21.57 -8.52 1.25
CA PHE A 240 -20.64 -8.64 0.14
C PHE A 240 -21.34 -9.23 -1.08
N ASP A 241 -21.15 -8.60 -2.23
CA ASP A 241 -21.59 -9.10 -3.53
C ASP A 241 -20.36 -9.35 -4.42
N PRO A 242 -20.06 -10.61 -4.77
CA PRO A 242 -18.92 -10.95 -5.61
C PRO A 242 -19.02 -10.39 -7.03
N ASN A 243 -20.22 -10.03 -7.51
CA ASN A 243 -20.44 -9.50 -8.85
C ASN A 243 -20.44 -7.96 -8.89
N ASN A 244 -20.14 -7.30 -7.78
CA ASN A 244 -20.14 -5.84 -7.70
C ASN A 244 -18.96 -5.23 -8.48
N ASP A 245 -19.25 -4.65 -9.64
CA ASP A 245 -18.26 -3.99 -10.50
C ASP A 245 -17.53 -2.84 -9.80
N THR A 246 -18.19 -2.11 -8.90
CA THR A 246 -17.57 -1.03 -8.12
C THR A 246 -16.57 -1.59 -7.09
N ALA A 247 -16.87 -2.74 -6.48
CA ALA A 247 -15.92 -3.43 -5.60
C ALA A 247 -14.70 -3.94 -6.36
N ARG A 248 -14.91 -4.50 -7.56
CA ARG A 248 -13.82 -4.89 -8.47
C ARG A 248 -12.96 -3.70 -8.88
N LEU A 249 -13.58 -2.57 -9.20
CA LEU A 249 -12.85 -1.35 -9.53
C LEU A 249 -12.07 -0.78 -8.33
N ALA A 250 -12.64 -0.83 -7.12
CA ALA A 250 -11.94 -0.46 -5.89
C ALA A 250 -10.70 -1.32 -5.68
N GLU A 251 -10.78 -2.61 -5.95
CA GLU A 251 -9.64 -3.52 -5.85
C GLU A 251 -8.55 -3.22 -6.90
N LEU A 252 -8.94 -2.95 -8.15
CA LEU A 252 -7.97 -2.50 -9.17
C LEU A 252 -7.31 -1.17 -8.79
N ALA A 253 -8.07 -0.24 -8.20
CA ALA A 253 -7.53 1.02 -7.69
C ALA A 253 -6.53 0.80 -6.55
N ARG A 254 -6.83 -0.13 -5.61
CA ARG A 254 -5.91 -0.55 -4.55
C ARG A 254 -4.60 -1.10 -5.13
N LEU A 255 -4.69 -2.00 -6.11
CA LEU A 255 -3.52 -2.58 -6.79
C LEU A 255 -2.75 -1.53 -7.63
N GLY A 256 -3.42 -0.52 -8.16
CA GLY A 256 -2.80 0.63 -8.78
C GLY A 256 -1.97 1.43 -7.77
N LEU A 257 -2.58 1.74 -6.63
CA LEU A 257 -1.98 2.54 -5.57
C LEU A 257 -0.76 1.86 -4.93
N SER A 258 -0.84 0.55 -4.65
CA SER A 258 0.28 -0.23 -4.10
C SER A 258 1.53 -0.22 -4.98
N ASN A 259 1.36 -0.03 -6.29
CA ASN A 259 2.46 0.02 -7.25
C ASN A 259 2.79 1.45 -7.70
N ALA A 260 2.23 2.47 -7.04
CA ALA A 260 2.33 3.88 -7.43
C ALA A 260 2.01 4.11 -8.93
N ARG A 261 1.03 3.35 -9.46
CA ARG A 261 0.62 3.44 -10.86
C ARG A 261 -0.58 4.36 -11.01
N ARG A 262 -0.58 5.12 -12.10
CA ARG A 262 -1.70 5.97 -12.51
C ARG A 262 -2.70 5.11 -13.28
N VAL A 263 -3.75 4.65 -12.60
CA VAL A 263 -4.76 3.75 -13.17
C VAL A 263 -6.16 4.38 -13.26
N LEU A 264 -6.25 5.71 -13.18
CA LEU A 264 -7.51 6.45 -13.32
C LEU A 264 -7.76 6.81 -14.79
N SER A 265 -8.74 6.15 -15.41
CA SER A 265 -9.29 6.56 -16.71
C SER A 265 -10.18 7.79 -16.59
N ASP A 266 -10.46 8.44 -17.72
CA ASP A 266 -11.36 9.58 -17.80
C ASP A 266 -12.78 9.21 -17.33
N ASP A 267 -13.25 7.99 -17.63
CA ASP A 267 -14.53 7.48 -17.13
C ASP A 267 -14.56 7.40 -15.60
N VAL A 268 -13.46 6.94 -14.98
CA VAL A 268 -13.35 6.89 -13.52
C VAL A 268 -13.28 8.31 -12.94
N ARG A 269 -12.54 9.23 -13.57
CA ARG A 269 -12.51 10.65 -13.16
C ARG A 269 -13.90 11.29 -13.26
N GLN A 270 -14.64 11.00 -14.33
CA GLN A 270 -16.00 11.48 -14.53
C GLN A 270 -16.96 10.89 -13.49
N MET A 271 -16.86 9.60 -13.20
CA MET A 271 -17.65 8.96 -12.14
C MET A 271 -17.37 9.59 -10.76
N LEU A 272 -16.12 9.92 -10.47
CA LEU A 272 -15.72 10.60 -9.23
C LEU A 272 -16.18 12.07 -9.17
N ALA A 273 -16.26 12.74 -10.32
CA ALA A 273 -16.82 14.09 -10.44
C ALA A 273 -18.34 14.10 -10.21
N HIS A 274 -19.00 12.96 -10.44
CA HIS A 274 -20.40 12.73 -10.12
C HIS A 274 -20.55 12.11 -8.72
N LYS A 275 -21.80 11.88 -8.30
CA LYS A 275 -22.07 11.18 -7.04
C LYS A 275 -21.75 9.70 -7.22
N PHE A 276 -20.76 9.21 -6.48
CA PHE A 276 -20.49 7.78 -6.32
C PHE A 276 -21.06 7.27 -4.99
N ASP A 277 -21.21 5.96 -4.89
CA ASP A 277 -21.82 5.28 -3.75
C ASP A 277 -20.86 4.39 -2.97
N ASN A 278 -19.62 4.20 -3.44
CA ASN A 278 -18.61 3.38 -2.78
C ASN A 278 -17.50 4.26 -2.13
N PRO A 279 -17.48 4.36 -0.79
CA PRO A 279 -16.51 5.21 -0.11
C PRO A 279 -15.05 4.76 -0.30
N MET A 280 -14.78 3.45 -0.30
CA MET A 280 -13.42 2.94 -0.45
C MET A 280 -12.86 3.24 -1.84
N LEU A 281 -13.68 3.13 -2.88
CA LEU A 281 -13.27 3.56 -4.22
C LEU A 281 -12.92 5.05 -4.25
N GLY A 282 -13.75 5.90 -3.64
CA GLY A 282 -13.48 7.34 -3.55
C GLY A 282 -12.17 7.67 -2.83
N ILE A 283 -11.90 7.01 -1.69
CA ILE A 283 -10.66 7.19 -0.93
C ILE A 283 -9.43 6.75 -1.76
N LEU A 284 -9.48 5.55 -2.36
CA LEU A 284 -8.39 5.02 -3.17
C LEU A 284 -8.13 5.87 -4.41
N ALA A 285 -9.19 6.30 -5.08
CA ALA A 285 -9.09 7.13 -6.27
C ALA A 285 -8.57 8.55 -5.95
N ALA A 286 -8.98 9.14 -4.83
CA ALA A 286 -8.42 10.41 -4.36
C ALA A 286 -6.89 10.32 -4.19
N HIS A 287 -6.39 9.23 -3.63
CA HIS A 287 -4.94 9.00 -3.54
C HIS A 287 -4.27 8.76 -4.89
N LEU A 288 -4.94 8.08 -5.82
CA LEU A 288 -4.43 7.92 -7.19
C LEU A 288 -4.34 9.27 -7.94
N LEU A 289 -5.28 10.20 -7.72
CA LEU A 289 -5.21 11.56 -8.26
C LEU A 289 -3.96 12.29 -7.75
N LEU A 290 -3.58 12.08 -6.48
CA LEU A 290 -2.39 12.68 -5.87
C LEU A 290 -1.06 12.10 -6.40
N LEU A 291 -1.08 11.01 -7.19
CA LEU A 291 0.12 10.50 -7.87
C LEU A 291 0.45 11.30 -9.15
N ASP A 292 -0.46 12.15 -9.61
CA ASP A 292 -0.20 13.05 -10.73
C ASP A 292 0.79 14.15 -10.35
N LYS A 293 1.63 14.55 -11.31
CA LYS A 293 2.62 15.63 -11.09
C LYS A 293 1.91 16.96 -10.78
N GLU A 294 0.77 17.16 -11.44
CA GLU A 294 -0.11 18.30 -11.29
C GLU A 294 -1.51 17.74 -10.99
N PRO A 295 -1.79 17.40 -9.72
CA PRO A 295 -3.05 16.78 -9.36
C PRO A 295 -4.22 17.73 -9.57
N GLU A 296 -5.35 17.21 -10.05
CA GLU A 296 -6.59 17.98 -10.25
C GLU A 296 -7.27 18.29 -8.90
N LEU A 297 -6.80 19.34 -8.21
CA LEU A 297 -7.28 19.69 -6.86
C LEU A 297 -8.79 20.02 -6.82
N GLY A 298 -9.37 20.53 -7.91
CA GLY A 298 -10.81 20.76 -8.02
C GLY A 298 -11.61 19.45 -7.94
N LEU A 299 -11.18 18.43 -8.69
CA LEU A 299 -11.79 17.10 -8.61
C LEU A 299 -11.58 16.46 -7.23
N LEU A 300 -10.39 16.61 -6.65
CA LEU A 300 -10.11 16.13 -5.29
C LEU A 300 -11.06 16.74 -4.25
N SER A 301 -11.37 18.04 -4.35
CA SER A 301 -12.35 18.71 -3.48
C SER A 301 -13.73 18.08 -3.60
N ILE A 302 -14.21 17.85 -4.82
CA ILE A 302 -15.51 17.21 -5.08
C ILE A 302 -15.54 15.81 -4.47
N VAL A 303 -14.48 15.03 -4.64
CA VAL A 303 -14.38 13.67 -4.08
C VAL A 303 -14.44 13.71 -2.55
N ILE A 304 -13.71 14.61 -1.89
CA ILE A 304 -13.72 14.75 -0.43
C ILE A 304 -15.10 15.15 0.08
N ASP A 305 -15.78 16.07 -0.59
CA ASP A 305 -17.13 16.50 -0.21
C ASP A 305 -18.14 15.34 -0.36
N ASN A 306 -18.04 14.57 -1.44
CA ASN A 306 -18.82 13.34 -1.62
C ASN A 306 -18.52 12.30 -0.53
N LEU A 307 -17.25 12.09 -0.18
CA LEU A 307 -16.86 11.17 0.89
C LEU A 307 -17.43 11.60 2.24
N ARG A 308 -17.43 12.89 2.57
CA ARG A 308 -18.00 13.42 3.82
C ARG A 308 -19.51 13.25 3.90
N MET A 309 -20.21 13.28 2.76
CA MET A 309 -21.64 12.94 2.71
C MET A 309 -21.89 11.44 2.90
N LEU A 310 -21.04 10.58 2.34
CA LEU A 310 -21.18 9.12 2.45
C LEU A 310 -20.77 8.61 3.83
N LEU A 311 -19.71 9.18 4.41
CA LEU A 311 -19.10 8.81 5.68
C LEU A 311 -19.31 9.95 6.68
N PRO A 312 -20.53 10.10 7.24
CA PRO A 312 -20.81 11.17 8.18
C PRO A 312 -19.95 11.00 9.44
N GLY A 313 -19.31 12.09 9.86
CA GLY A 313 -18.39 12.11 10.99
C GLY A 313 -16.92 12.24 10.56
N SER A 314 -16.00 11.94 11.47
CA SER A 314 -14.57 11.94 11.18
C SER A 314 -14.17 10.56 10.68
N HIS A 315 -13.62 10.51 9.46
CA HIS A 315 -12.97 9.33 8.91
C HIS A 315 -11.49 9.68 8.68
N PRO A 316 -10.54 9.01 9.36
CA PRO A 316 -9.12 9.37 9.31
C PRO A 316 -8.54 9.54 7.89
N ASP A 317 -8.83 8.64 6.96
CA ASP A 317 -8.34 8.77 5.58
C ASP A 317 -8.93 9.97 4.81
N VAL A 318 -10.20 10.30 5.06
CA VAL A 318 -10.87 11.46 4.42
C VAL A 318 -10.34 12.76 5.02
N ASP A 319 -10.16 12.80 6.34
CA ASP A 319 -9.57 13.94 7.03
C ASP A 319 -8.12 14.16 6.59
N ALA A 320 -7.34 13.09 6.40
CA ALA A 320 -5.98 13.17 5.88
C ALA A 320 -5.93 13.74 4.45
N LEU A 321 -6.83 13.31 3.56
CA LEU A 321 -6.95 13.87 2.20
C LEU A 321 -7.24 15.38 2.22
N SER A 322 -8.08 15.83 3.16
CA SER A 322 -8.44 17.25 3.28
C SER A 322 -7.26 18.16 3.65
N LEU A 323 -6.19 17.61 4.25
CA LEU A 323 -4.96 18.36 4.55
C LEU A 323 -4.25 18.84 3.28
N VAL A 324 -4.49 18.20 2.13
CA VAL A 324 -3.91 18.63 0.85
C VAL A 324 -4.55 19.94 0.38
N LEU A 325 -5.87 20.06 0.52
CA LEU A 325 -6.63 21.24 0.08
C LEU A 325 -6.58 22.36 1.12
N ASN A 326 -6.58 22.00 2.40
CA ASN A 326 -6.50 22.94 3.51
C ASN A 326 -5.47 22.44 4.54
N PRO A 327 -4.18 22.76 4.35
CA PRO A 327 -3.12 22.38 5.30
C PRO A 327 -3.31 22.94 6.71
N GLY A 328 -4.19 23.94 6.89
CA GLY A 328 -4.55 24.53 8.19
C GLY A 328 -5.82 23.95 8.82
N ALA A 329 -6.47 22.96 8.21
CA ALA A 329 -7.70 22.37 8.73
C ALA A 329 -7.49 21.79 10.14
N ALA A 330 -8.41 22.08 11.07
CA ALA A 330 -8.32 21.73 12.49
C ALA A 330 -8.63 20.24 12.78
N HIS A 331 -7.97 19.34 12.06
CA HIS A 331 -8.01 17.90 12.32
C HIS A 331 -6.94 17.52 13.34
N THR A 332 -7.23 16.51 14.16
CA THR A 332 -6.26 15.87 15.06
C THR A 332 -6.33 14.37 14.87
N PHE A 333 -5.18 13.71 14.72
CA PHE A 333 -5.06 12.28 14.46
C PHE A 333 -4.59 11.57 15.73
N GLY A 334 -5.54 11.31 16.63
CA GLY A 334 -5.29 10.45 17.80
C GLY A 334 -5.14 8.97 17.43
N VAL A 335 -5.80 8.58 16.35
CA VAL A 335 -5.73 7.25 15.73
C VAL A 335 -5.21 7.44 14.31
N PRO A 336 -4.29 6.58 13.83
CA PRO A 336 -3.75 6.74 12.49
C PRO A 336 -4.79 6.32 11.42
N PRO A 337 -4.66 6.81 10.17
CA PRO A 337 -5.51 6.39 9.07
C PRO A 337 -5.21 4.95 8.63
N MET A 338 -6.15 4.32 7.89
CA MET A 338 -5.97 2.95 7.39
C MET A 338 -4.90 2.88 6.30
N LEU A 339 -4.86 3.87 5.39
CA LEU A 339 -3.91 3.89 4.28
C LEU A 339 -2.57 4.50 4.70
N ARG A 340 -1.50 3.86 4.21
CA ARG A 340 -0.13 4.35 4.33
C ARG A 340 0.05 5.72 3.67
N LYS A 341 -0.60 5.95 2.52
CA LYS A 341 -0.57 7.24 1.82
C LYS A 341 -1.28 8.34 2.60
N SER A 342 -2.42 8.04 3.22
CA SER A 342 -3.10 8.97 4.14
C SER A 342 -2.18 9.33 5.32
N TRP A 343 -1.48 8.35 5.90
CA TRP A 343 -0.52 8.60 6.96
C TRP A 343 0.60 9.54 6.54
N THR A 344 1.14 9.36 5.32
CA THR A 344 2.14 10.29 4.77
C THR A 344 1.62 11.73 4.67
N LEU A 345 0.35 11.94 4.31
CA LEU A 345 -0.24 13.29 4.31
C LEU A 345 -0.29 13.89 5.73
N VAL A 346 -0.69 13.08 6.72
CA VAL A 346 -0.72 13.48 8.13
C VAL A 346 0.69 13.84 8.61
N VAL A 347 1.68 12.97 8.38
CA VAL A 347 3.07 13.21 8.79
C VAL A 347 3.62 14.46 8.12
N ASN A 348 3.41 14.65 6.82
CA ASN A 348 3.86 15.85 6.12
C ASN A 348 3.24 17.13 6.71
N ALA A 349 1.99 17.08 7.18
CA ALA A 349 1.36 18.21 7.86
C ALA A 349 2.02 18.53 9.21
N THR A 350 2.62 17.53 9.89
CA THR A 350 3.29 17.73 11.19
C THR A 350 4.52 18.63 11.10
N SER A 351 5.14 18.76 9.92
CA SER A 351 6.22 19.72 9.67
C SER A 351 5.85 21.14 10.09
N LYS A 352 4.62 21.56 9.77
CA LYS A 352 4.10 22.89 10.09
C LYS A 352 3.21 22.91 11.33
N ARG A 353 2.59 21.79 11.66
CA ARG A 353 1.64 21.66 12.79
C ARG A 353 1.93 20.38 13.58
N PRO A 354 2.96 20.38 14.44
CA PRO A 354 3.37 19.19 15.16
C PRO A 354 2.26 18.58 16.02
N ASP A 355 1.36 19.40 16.55
CA ASP A 355 0.23 18.99 17.40
C ASP A 355 -0.90 18.27 16.67
N ILE A 356 -0.86 18.20 15.33
CA ILE A 356 -1.87 17.46 14.54
C ILE A 356 -1.87 15.96 14.88
N VAL A 357 -0.74 15.44 15.35
CA VAL A 357 -0.61 14.11 15.96
C VAL A 357 -0.35 14.35 17.45
N PRO A 358 -1.36 14.19 18.32
CA PRO A 358 -1.18 14.45 19.75
C PRO A 358 -0.12 13.53 20.36
N ASP A 359 0.63 14.05 21.32
CA ASP A 359 1.56 13.25 22.10
C ASP A 359 0.80 12.15 22.85
N GLN A 360 1.43 10.98 23.01
CA GLN A 360 0.84 9.79 23.64
C GLN A 360 -0.36 9.16 22.92
N SER A 361 -0.80 9.74 21.79
CA SER A 361 -1.81 9.12 20.93
C SER A 361 -1.32 7.79 20.34
N LEU A 362 -2.25 6.96 19.87
CA LEU A 362 -1.88 5.73 19.17
C LEU A 362 -1.07 6.05 17.92
N ALA A 363 -1.49 7.06 17.16
CA ALA A 363 -0.78 7.52 15.97
C ALA A 363 0.69 7.89 16.28
N ALA A 364 0.95 8.58 17.39
CA ALA A 364 2.32 8.89 17.82
C ALA A 364 3.11 7.63 18.20
N LYS A 365 2.48 6.67 18.89
CA LYS A 365 3.14 5.43 19.38
C LYS A 365 3.57 4.51 18.24
N ILE A 366 2.77 4.39 17.19
CA ILE A 366 3.05 3.47 16.08
C ILE A 366 4.08 4.01 15.08
N ALA A 367 4.39 5.31 15.11
CA ALA A 367 5.17 5.98 14.08
C ALA A 367 6.58 5.39 13.86
N THR A 368 7.16 4.76 14.88
CA THR A 368 8.50 4.13 14.80
C THR A 368 8.45 2.61 14.65
N HIS A 369 7.25 2.03 14.53
CA HIS A 369 7.02 0.58 14.52
C HIS A 369 6.41 0.08 13.21
N LEU A 370 6.46 0.93 12.18
CA LEU A 370 5.82 0.70 10.90
C LEU A 370 6.39 -0.53 10.22
N TRP A 371 5.49 -1.37 9.70
CA TRP A 371 5.80 -2.63 9.07
C TRP A 371 5.42 -2.58 7.59
N SER A 372 6.36 -2.96 6.73
CA SER A 372 6.25 -3.02 5.26
C SER A 372 5.83 -1.74 4.52
N SER A 373 5.57 -1.90 3.22
CA SER A 373 5.13 -0.87 2.28
C SER A 373 3.71 -1.16 1.77
N ASP A 374 2.98 -0.08 1.48
CA ASP A 374 1.71 0.13 0.74
C ASP A 374 0.80 -1.09 0.38
N PRO A 375 -0.54 -0.94 0.42
CA PRO A 375 -1.25 0.33 0.56
C PRO A 375 -1.66 0.63 2.01
N TRP A 376 -1.69 -0.38 2.87
CA TRP A 376 -2.19 -0.26 4.24
C TRP A 376 -1.10 0.12 5.23
N LEU A 377 -1.50 0.84 6.27
CA LEU A 377 -0.66 1.17 7.40
C LEU A 377 -0.69 0.02 8.41
N VAL A 378 0.31 -0.85 8.33
CA VAL A 378 0.54 -1.94 9.28
C VAL A 378 1.73 -1.57 10.18
N TRP A 379 1.68 -1.94 11.44
CA TRP A 379 2.81 -1.80 12.36
C TRP A 379 2.98 -3.05 13.21
N MET A 380 4.19 -3.23 13.75
CA MET A 380 4.46 -4.22 14.76
C MET A 380 4.08 -3.64 16.13
N LYS A 381 3.30 -4.37 16.92
CA LYS A 381 2.98 -3.96 18.28
C LYS A 381 4.27 -3.89 19.11
N PRO A 382 4.55 -2.76 19.79
CA PRO A 382 5.69 -2.68 20.69
C PRO A 382 5.56 -3.75 21.79
N LYS A 383 6.65 -4.48 22.07
CA LYS A 383 6.68 -5.37 23.24
C LYS A 383 6.61 -4.51 24.50
N GLU A 384 5.63 -4.73 25.35
CA GLU A 384 5.66 -4.20 26.71
C GLU A 384 6.79 -4.91 27.44
N ILE A 385 7.87 -4.18 27.74
CA ILE A 385 8.94 -4.69 28.60
C ILE A 385 8.31 -4.79 29.99
N ALA A 386 8.23 -6.00 30.54
CA ALA A 386 7.66 -6.18 31.87
C ALA A 386 8.55 -5.44 32.90
N PRO A 387 7.98 -4.85 33.96
CA PRO A 387 8.77 -4.20 35.01
C PRO A 387 9.82 -5.13 35.65
N SER A 388 9.56 -6.44 35.68
CA SER A 388 10.50 -7.47 36.18
C SER A 388 11.75 -7.63 35.29
N ASP A 389 11.63 -7.33 34.00
CA ASP A 389 12.76 -7.38 33.08
C ASP A 389 13.67 -6.16 33.27
N MET A 390 13.09 -5.01 33.67
CA MET A 390 13.87 -3.80 34.03
C MET A 390 14.63 -3.94 35.35
N GLU A 391 14.10 -4.66 36.35
CA GLU A 391 14.84 -4.94 37.60
C GLU A 391 15.95 -5.98 37.39
N SER A 392 15.76 -6.92 36.47
CA SER A 392 16.79 -7.89 36.07
C SER A 392 17.93 -7.23 35.26
N GLU A 393 17.63 -6.19 34.47
CA GLU A 393 18.61 -5.35 33.78
C GLU A 393 19.47 -4.51 34.73
N GLN A 394 18.94 -4.07 35.88
CA GLN A 394 19.71 -3.30 36.86
C GLN A 394 20.57 -4.16 37.80
N ALA A 395 20.24 -5.45 37.96
CA ALA A 395 20.93 -6.36 38.88
C ALA A 395 22.16 -7.06 38.25
N LEU A 396 22.31 -7.07 36.93
CA LEU A 396 23.44 -7.66 36.22
C LEU A 396 24.32 -6.54 35.63
N GLY A 397 25.42 -6.25 36.32
CA GLY A 397 26.41 -5.28 35.85
C GLY A 397 27.01 -5.70 34.50
N PHE A 398 26.71 -4.88 33.47
CA PHE A 398 27.26 -4.83 32.11
C PHE A 398 27.04 -6.05 31.19
N GLU A 399 26.07 -5.93 30.28
CA GLU A 399 26.27 -5.90 28.82
C GLU A 399 24.96 -5.36 28.21
N SER A 400 25.04 -4.31 27.38
CA SER A 400 23.88 -3.64 26.79
C SER A 400 23.05 -4.63 25.97
N ILE A 401 21.80 -4.87 26.38
CA ILE A 401 20.85 -5.60 25.55
C ILE A 401 20.63 -4.77 24.27
N PRO A 402 20.88 -5.32 23.07
CA PRO A 402 20.75 -4.56 21.84
C PRO A 402 19.28 -4.14 21.66
N PRO A 403 19.01 -2.88 21.23
CA PRO A 403 17.65 -2.42 21.00
C PRO A 403 16.90 -3.34 20.03
N PRO A 404 15.55 -3.39 20.10
CA PRO A 404 14.76 -4.20 19.18
C PRO A 404 15.16 -3.84 17.74
N LYS A 405 15.39 -4.87 16.90
CA LYS A 405 15.97 -4.74 15.54
C LYS A 405 15.37 -3.59 14.72
N LEU A 406 14.08 -3.27 14.89
CA LEU A 406 13.40 -2.16 14.19
C LEU A 406 13.81 -0.76 14.69
N ALA A 407 13.95 -0.56 16.00
CA ALA A 407 14.42 0.69 16.58
C ALA A 407 15.88 0.95 16.20
N THR A 408 16.71 -0.09 16.24
CA THR A 408 18.10 -0.06 15.75
C THR A 408 18.15 0.32 14.27
N ASN A 409 17.30 -0.27 13.43
CA ASN A 409 17.26 0.06 12.00
C ASN A 409 16.85 1.51 11.73
N LEU A 410 15.95 2.08 12.53
CA LEU A 410 15.48 3.44 12.35
C LEU A 410 16.49 4.49 12.84
N GLU A 411 17.12 4.26 14.00
CA GLU A 411 18.22 5.10 14.47
C GLU A 411 19.44 5.01 13.54
N VAL A 412 19.76 3.82 13.04
CA VAL A 412 20.77 3.63 11.99
C VAL A 412 20.38 4.38 10.72
N ALA A 413 19.13 4.31 10.27
CA ALA A 413 18.66 5.06 9.10
C ALA A 413 18.72 6.58 9.31
N LEU A 414 18.38 7.07 10.52
CA LEU A 414 18.51 8.48 10.89
C LEU A 414 19.97 8.90 10.85
N ARG A 415 20.87 8.17 11.54
CA ARG A 415 22.32 8.43 11.53
C ARG A 415 22.87 8.42 10.09
N ALA A 416 22.55 7.41 9.28
CA ALA A 416 23.01 7.30 7.89
C ALA A 416 22.57 8.48 7.02
N ARG A 417 21.38 9.03 7.25
CA ARG A 417 20.89 10.22 6.52
C ARG A 417 21.56 11.50 7.00
N LEU A 418 21.87 11.59 8.29
CA LEU A 418 22.56 12.73 8.89
C LEU A 418 24.06 12.79 8.53
N HIS A 419 24.69 11.64 8.27
CA HIS A 419 26.10 11.56 7.85
C HIS A 419 26.36 11.86 6.37
N LYS A 420 25.33 11.99 5.52
CA LYS A 420 25.53 12.39 4.12
C LYS A 420 25.82 13.90 4.05
N PRO A 421 26.96 14.35 3.46
CA PRO A 421 27.24 15.76 3.26
C PRO A 421 26.15 16.38 2.38
N TRP A 422 25.32 17.23 2.97
CA TRP A 422 24.12 17.78 2.33
C TRP A 422 24.42 18.95 1.37
N GLU A 423 25.69 19.39 1.28
CA GLU A 423 26.11 20.61 0.58
C GLU A 423 26.49 20.47 -0.92
N GLN A 424 26.26 19.33 -1.58
CA GLN A 424 26.49 19.21 -3.04
C GLN A 424 25.23 19.18 -3.91
N SER A 425 24.06 19.57 -3.38
CA SER A 425 22.85 19.75 -4.19
C SER A 425 22.57 21.22 -4.50
N ARG A 426 23.53 21.89 -5.18
CA ARG A 426 23.28 23.10 -5.96
C ARG A 426 23.49 22.78 -7.44
N VAL A 427 22.38 22.63 -8.15
CA VAL A 427 22.20 22.78 -9.61
C VAL A 427 23.24 22.09 -10.51
N THR A 428 22.96 20.84 -10.87
CA THR A 428 22.93 20.43 -12.29
C THR A 428 21.56 19.82 -12.57
N SER A 429 20.65 20.66 -13.06
CA SER A 429 19.39 20.21 -13.64
C SER A 429 19.66 19.58 -15.01
N GLU A 430 20.14 18.35 -15.02
CA GLU A 430 19.90 17.42 -16.11
C GLU A 430 19.01 16.31 -15.57
N THR A 431 17.74 16.39 -15.98
CA THR A 431 16.69 15.41 -15.80
C THR A 431 17.20 13.99 -16.10
N SER A 432 17.32 13.14 -15.06
CA SER A 432 17.27 11.71 -15.30
C SER A 432 15.84 11.39 -15.76
N ARG A 433 15.74 10.98 -17.02
CA ARG A 433 14.56 10.33 -17.58
C ARG A 433 14.19 9.18 -16.64
N GLY A 434 12.91 9.11 -16.27
CA GLY A 434 12.36 8.00 -15.51
C GLY A 434 12.76 6.69 -16.17
N ASP A 435 13.41 5.82 -15.40
CA ASP A 435 13.87 4.53 -15.86
C ASP A 435 12.68 3.71 -16.37
N SER A 436 12.67 3.58 -17.70
CA SER A 436 11.86 2.60 -18.42
C SER A 436 12.23 1.19 -17.94
N PRO A 437 11.27 0.25 -17.85
CA PRO A 437 11.54 -1.16 -17.58
C PRO A 437 12.52 -1.81 -18.59
N PHE A 438 12.86 -1.10 -19.67
CA PHE A 438 13.74 -1.57 -20.74
C PHE A 438 15.20 -1.04 -20.68
N ALA A 439 15.57 -0.27 -19.65
CA ALA A 439 16.94 0.26 -19.51
C ALA A 439 18.03 -0.83 -19.34
N ALA A 440 17.65 -2.07 -19.01
CA ALA A 440 18.57 -3.20 -18.87
C ALA A 440 19.12 -3.75 -20.21
N ILE A 441 18.42 -3.55 -21.32
CA ILE A 441 18.80 -4.17 -22.61
C ILE A 441 19.86 -3.35 -23.36
N SER A 442 19.91 -2.02 -23.17
CA SER A 442 20.97 -1.19 -23.77
C SER A 442 22.32 -1.29 -23.07
N LYS A 443 22.37 -1.79 -21.82
CA LYS A 443 23.63 -1.95 -21.07
C LYS A 443 24.41 -3.22 -21.43
N MET A 444 23.80 -4.19 -22.13
CA MET A 444 24.47 -5.43 -22.54
C MET A 444 25.24 -5.32 -23.87
N THR A 445 25.04 -4.27 -24.67
CA THR A 445 25.73 -4.09 -25.97
C THR A 445 26.99 -3.22 -25.90
N ALA A 446 27.28 -2.61 -24.75
CA ALA A 446 28.46 -1.73 -24.56
C ALA A 446 29.63 -2.41 -23.82
N ALA A 447 29.49 -3.66 -23.37
CA ALA A 447 30.51 -4.39 -22.60
C ALA A 447 31.34 -5.38 -23.45
N ARG A 448 31.67 -4.99 -24.68
CA ARG A 448 32.64 -5.69 -25.52
C ARG A 448 33.50 -4.62 -26.18
N ILE A 449 34.83 -4.71 -25.96
CA ILE A 449 35.90 -3.78 -26.35
C ILE A 449 36.36 -2.86 -25.20
N LYS A 450 37.22 -3.40 -24.33
CA LYS A 450 38.60 -2.91 -24.07
C LYS A 450 39.25 -3.71 -22.94
N ASP A 451 40.06 -4.68 -23.34
CA ASP A 451 41.28 -5.07 -22.61
C ASP A 451 42.41 -4.18 -23.16
N ASP A 452 43.16 -3.49 -22.28
CA ASP A 452 44.64 -3.56 -22.23
C ASP A 452 45.24 -2.54 -21.22
N GLN A 453 46.22 -3.03 -20.44
CA GLN A 453 47.38 -2.32 -19.85
C GLN A 453 47.21 -1.56 -18.48
N PRO A 454 48.29 -1.44 -17.65
CA PRO A 454 48.50 -2.35 -16.52
C PRO A 454 48.66 -1.66 -15.14
N SER A 455 48.76 -2.53 -14.13
CA SER A 455 49.05 -2.31 -12.71
C SER A 455 50.01 -1.17 -12.37
N SER A 456 49.56 -0.26 -11.50
CA SER A 456 50.42 0.58 -10.66
C SER A 456 49.98 0.50 -9.19
N SER A 457 50.99 0.48 -8.34
CA SER A 457 51.01 0.13 -6.92
C SER A 457 50.15 1.02 -6.00
N LEU A 458 49.39 0.37 -5.12
CA LEU A 458 48.73 0.95 -3.95
C LEU A 458 49.76 1.53 -2.97
N GLY A 459 49.80 2.86 -2.86
CA GLY A 459 50.37 3.56 -1.71
C GLY A 459 49.33 3.67 -0.60
N LEU A 460 49.62 3.10 0.56
CA LEU A 460 48.90 3.31 1.81
C LEU A 460 49.07 4.77 2.25
N ALA A 461 47.99 5.54 2.28
CA ALA A 461 47.94 6.84 2.92
C ALA A 461 47.52 6.67 4.40
N PRO A 462 48.29 7.15 5.39
CA PRO A 462 47.85 7.25 6.76
C PRO A 462 47.19 8.60 6.99
N GLY A 463 45.94 8.60 7.47
CA GLY A 463 45.24 9.85 7.81
C GLY A 463 43.72 9.75 7.74
N LEU A 464 43.12 8.87 8.54
CA LEU A 464 41.72 9.06 8.97
C LEU A 464 41.76 10.13 10.07
N GLU A 465 41.77 11.40 9.65
CA GLU A 465 41.41 12.49 10.54
C GLU A 465 39.99 12.23 11.08
N ALA A 466 39.81 12.47 12.38
CA ALA A 466 38.57 12.25 13.10
C ALA A 466 37.38 12.82 12.30
N ALA A 467 36.50 11.93 11.81
CA ALA A 467 35.26 12.34 11.17
C ALA A 467 34.51 13.26 12.14
N GLU A 468 34.29 14.52 11.73
CA GLU A 468 33.57 15.50 12.54
C GLU A 468 32.27 14.86 13.05
N ARG A 469 32.12 14.79 14.38
CA ARG A 469 30.91 14.25 15.01
C ARG A 469 29.70 15.00 14.44
N PRO A 470 28.61 14.30 14.06
CA PRO A 470 27.44 14.94 13.50
C PRO A 470 26.93 15.98 14.50
N ASN A 471 27.03 17.25 14.14
CA ASN A 471 26.53 18.33 14.99
C ASN A 471 25.03 18.49 14.73
N PHE A 472 24.23 17.77 15.52
CA PHE A 472 22.77 17.75 15.44
C PHE A 472 22.13 19.15 15.61
N ALA A 473 22.83 20.11 16.23
CA ALA A 473 22.37 21.50 16.37
C ALA A 473 22.40 22.31 15.06
N ARG A 474 22.96 21.75 13.96
CA ARG A 474 23.01 22.40 12.64
C ARG A 474 21.81 22.10 11.73
N LEU A 475 20.93 21.17 12.09
CA LEU A 475 19.70 20.95 11.33
C LEU A 475 18.77 22.14 11.57
N GLY A 476 18.76 23.09 10.63
CA GLY A 476 17.73 24.11 10.59
C GLY A 476 16.34 23.50 10.36
N GLU A 477 15.30 24.32 10.51
CA GLU A 477 13.88 23.95 10.29
C GLU A 477 13.65 23.16 9.00
N GLU A 478 14.25 23.61 7.89
CA GLU A 478 14.13 22.94 6.59
C GLU A 478 14.73 21.52 6.58
N GLY A 479 15.79 21.30 7.36
CA GLY A 479 16.41 19.99 7.51
C GLY A 479 15.51 19.02 8.28
N ILE A 480 14.86 19.50 9.33
CA ILE A 480 13.88 18.72 10.11
C ILE A 480 12.69 18.35 9.22
N ASP A 481 12.16 19.30 8.43
CA ASP A 481 11.04 19.04 7.53
C ASP A 481 11.35 17.97 6.47
N LYS A 482 12.54 18.00 5.88
CA LYS A 482 12.98 16.96 4.94
C LYS A 482 13.12 15.59 5.61
N LEU A 483 13.55 15.54 6.87
CA LEU A 483 13.64 14.30 7.62
C LEU A 483 12.25 13.74 7.96
N VAL A 484 11.30 14.58 8.41
CA VAL A 484 9.91 14.21 8.64
C VAL A 484 9.31 13.54 7.41
N GLN A 485 9.44 14.18 6.25
CA GLN A 485 8.91 13.66 4.97
C GLN A 485 9.60 12.37 4.56
N SER A 486 10.94 12.33 4.62
CA SER A 486 11.70 11.20 4.09
C SER A 486 11.63 9.97 5.01
N MET A 487 11.50 10.14 6.32
CA MET A 487 11.38 9.04 7.28
C MET A 487 9.94 8.64 7.54
N ASN A 488 8.99 9.50 7.16
CA ASN A 488 7.56 9.31 7.40
C ASN A 488 7.22 9.16 8.90
N ILE A 489 7.86 10.00 9.72
CA ILE A 489 7.71 10.05 11.18
C ILE A 489 7.21 11.46 11.58
N PRO A 490 6.18 11.58 12.44
CA PRO A 490 5.72 12.87 12.92
C PRO A 490 6.84 13.70 13.55
N ARG A 491 6.80 15.01 13.34
CA ARG A 491 7.87 15.94 13.75
C ARG A 491 8.28 15.79 15.23
N LYS A 492 7.33 15.74 16.16
CA LYS A 492 7.63 15.58 17.58
C LYS A 492 8.34 14.26 17.91
N ASN A 493 7.94 13.16 17.28
CA ASN A 493 8.62 11.86 17.43
C ASN A 493 10.07 11.96 16.95
N LEU A 494 10.29 12.56 15.79
CA LEU A 494 11.63 12.76 15.23
C LEU A 494 12.51 13.63 16.13
N GLU A 495 11.98 14.76 16.61
CA GLU A 495 12.69 15.65 17.54
C GLU A 495 13.05 14.92 18.85
N GLY A 496 12.12 14.12 19.39
CA GLY A 496 12.38 13.26 20.55
C GLY A 496 13.45 12.21 20.32
N MET A 497 13.55 11.64 19.12
CA MET A 497 14.63 10.71 18.75
C MET A 497 15.99 11.42 18.64
N ILE A 498 16.03 12.59 17.98
CA ILE A 498 17.25 13.40 17.87
C ILE A 498 17.75 13.82 19.25
N ALA A 499 16.83 14.21 20.15
CA ALA A 499 17.18 14.56 21.53
C ALA A 499 17.82 13.37 22.28
N ARG A 500 17.28 12.15 22.15
CA ARG A 500 17.87 10.94 22.77
C ARG A 500 19.28 10.64 22.25
N LEU A 501 19.47 10.76 20.93
CA LEU A 501 20.79 10.56 20.31
C LEU A 501 21.83 11.59 20.79
N ASN A 502 21.41 12.82 21.09
CA ASN A 502 22.29 13.83 21.68
C ASN A 502 22.68 13.51 23.13
N THR A 503 21.80 12.87 23.88
CA THR A 503 22.03 12.55 25.30
C THR A 503 22.78 11.24 25.54
N ASN A 504 22.72 10.28 24.60
CA ASN A 504 23.33 8.97 24.73
C ASN A 504 24.12 8.59 23.45
N PRO A 505 25.33 9.15 23.27
CA PRO A 505 26.17 8.81 22.14
C PRO A 505 26.74 7.38 22.37
N LEU A 506 26.02 6.37 21.89
CA LEU A 506 26.55 5.01 21.79
C LEU A 506 27.91 5.05 21.06
N ASP A 507 28.92 4.43 21.66
CA ASP A 507 30.28 4.40 21.15
C ASP A 507 30.28 3.68 19.78
N LEU A 508 30.92 4.31 18.79
CA LEU A 508 30.91 3.82 17.40
C LEU A 508 31.66 2.49 17.23
N ASP A 509 32.41 2.06 18.24
CA ASP A 509 33.22 0.85 18.23
C ASP A 509 32.42 -0.43 18.58
N GLU A 510 31.14 -0.33 19.00
CA GLU A 510 30.28 -1.47 19.36
C GLU A 510 29.28 -1.91 18.25
N ILE A 511 29.32 -1.32 17.05
CA ILE A 511 28.51 -1.70 15.87
C ILE A 511 29.41 -2.18 14.75
#